data_AF-A0A8I5NHQ4-F1
#
_entry.id   AF-A0A8I5NHQ4-F1
#
_cell.length_a   1.000
_cell.length_b   1.000
_cell.length_c   1.000
_cell.angle_alpha   90.00
_cell.angle_beta   90.00
_cell.angle_gamma   90.00
#
_symmetry.space_group_name_H-M   'P 1'
#
loop_
_entity.id
_entity.type
_entity.pdbx_description
1 polymer ?
#
loop_
_entity_poly.entity_id
_entity_poly.type
_entity_poly.pdbx_seq_one_letter_code
_entity_poly.pdbx_strand_id
1 'polypeptide(L)'
;MPGAGMGASPRPGSPHPDTGDRKQIYNILSTLGLRPSATDCDIVRRACESVSTRAAHMCSAGLAGVINRMRESRSEDVMRITVGVDGSVYKLHPSFKERFHASVRRLTPSCEITFIESEEGSGRGAALVSAVACKKACMLGQ
;
A
#
# COMPACT_ATOMS: atom_id res chain seq x y z
N MET A 1 34.19 33.17 8.30
CA MET A 1 33.16 32.34 8.95
C MET A 1 31.96 33.21 9.31
N PRO A 2 30.87 33.17 8.53
CA PRO A 2 29.53 33.44 9.03
C PRO A 2 28.67 32.18 8.91
N GLY A 3 28.03 31.80 10.01
CA GLY A 3 27.10 30.66 10.07
C GLY A 3 25.80 30.99 9.35
N ALA A 4 25.41 30.14 8.41
CA ALA A 4 24.11 30.17 7.76
C ALA A 4 23.17 29.18 8.47
N GLY A 5 22.08 29.71 9.00
CA GLY A 5 21.08 28.98 9.77
C GLY A 5 20.41 27.87 8.96
N MET A 6 20.28 26.71 9.60
CA MET A 6 19.41 25.62 9.15
C MET A 6 17.96 26.09 9.22
N GLY A 7 17.42 26.51 8.08
CA GLY A 7 15.99 26.71 7.90
C GLY A 7 15.28 25.36 8.05
N ALA A 8 14.49 25.22 9.11
CA ALA A 8 13.62 24.07 9.27
C ALA A 8 12.55 24.09 8.18
N SER A 9 12.54 23.09 7.29
CA SER A 9 11.44 22.87 6.36
C SER A 9 10.10 22.80 7.11
N PRO A 10 9.03 23.44 6.61
CA PRO A 10 7.73 23.37 7.24
C PRO A 10 7.24 21.92 7.20
N ARG A 11 6.82 21.40 8.37
CA ARG A 11 6.17 20.09 8.45
C ARG A 11 4.88 20.16 7.62
N PRO A 12 4.59 19.16 6.77
CA PRO A 12 3.32 19.12 6.06
C PRO A 12 2.19 19.14 7.09
N GLY A 13 1.31 20.12 6.96
CA GLY A 13 0.19 20.35 7.87
C GLY A 13 -0.63 19.08 8.02
N SER A 14 -0.87 18.68 9.26
CA SER A 14 -1.86 17.66 9.56
C SER A 14 -3.21 18.09 8.96
N PRO A 15 -3.94 17.21 8.27
CA PRO A 15 -5.28 17.55 7.79
C PRO A 15 -6.13 17.88 9.00
N HIS A 16 -6.59 19.13 9.10
CA HIS A 16 -7.68 19.47 10.00
C HIS A 16 -8.90 18.66 9.55
N PRO A 17 -9.58 17.94 10.46
CA PRO A 17 -10.72 17.14 10.08
C PRO A 17 -11.81 18.03 9.53
N ASP A 18 -12.24 17.76 8.30
CA ASP A 18 -13.48 18.34 7.79
C ASP A 18 -14.61 17.93 8.74
N THR A 19 -15.54 18.85 8.97
CA THR A 19 -16.63 18.63 9.94
C THR A 19 -17.48 17.40 9.59
N GLY A 20 -17.43 16.93 8.33
CA GLY A 20 -18.05 15.70 7.84
C GLY A 20 -17.43 14.41 8.40
N ASP A 21 -16.10 14.32 8.42
CA ASP A 21 -15.38 13.09 8.85
C ASP A 21 -15.66 12.75 10.30
N ARG A 22 -15.67 13.77 11.16
CA ARG A 22 -15.91 13.59 12.59
C ARG A 22 -17.32 13.05 12.89
N LYS A 23 -18.33 13.50 12.14
CA LYS A 23 -19.71 12.97 12.27
C LYS A 23 -19.77 11.50 11.87
N GLN A 24 -19.10 11.12 10.80
CA GLN A 24 -19.06 9.74 10.35
C GLN A 24 -18.34 8.83 11.37
N ILE A 25 -17.21 9.27 11.91
CA ILE A 25 -16.49 8.55 12.97
C ILE A 25 -17.38 8.38 14.21
N TYR A 26 -18.04 9.46 14.65
CA TYR A 26 -18.98 9.41 15.77
C TYR A 26 -20.06 8.34 15.53
N ASN A 27 -20.69 8.35 14.35
CA ASN A 27 -21.74 7.38 14.01
C ASN A 27 -21.21 5.94 14.03
N ILE A 28 -20.04 5.68 13.44
CA ILE A 28 -19.43 4.34 13.44
C ILE A 28 -19.16 3.87 14.88
N LEU A 29 -18.53 4.71 15.70
CA LEU A 29 -18.27 4.38 17.10
C LEU A 29 -19.56 4.15 17.89
N SER A 30 -20.62 4.91 17.62
CA SER A 30 -21.94 4.69 18.21
C SER A 30 -22.61 3.40 17.76
N THR A 31 -22.47 3.00 16.49
CA THR A 31 -22.97 1.68 16.04
C THR A 31 -22.25 0.52 16.70
N LEU A 32 -21.03 0.74 17.20
CA LEU A 32 -20.27 -0.23 18.00
C LEU A 32 -20.67 -0.21 19.49
N GLY A 33 -21.71 0.54 19.88
CA GLY A 33 -22.22 0.63 21.24
C GLY A 33 -21.49 1.64 22.14
N LEU A 34 -20.64 2.50 21.56
CA LEU A 34 -19.89 3.51 22.31
C LEU A 34 -20.64 4.84 22.38
N ARG A 35 -20.34 5.64 23.41
CA ARG A 35 -20.77 7.05 23.51
C ARG A 35 -19.52 7.95 23.41
N PRO A 36 -18.97 8.15 22.19
CA PRO A 36 -17.70 8.83 22.01
C PRO A 36 -17.83 10.34 22.24
N SER A 37 -16.82 10.96 22.84
CA SER A 37 -16.64 12.41 22.79
C SER A 37 -16.03 12.84 21.45
N ALA A 38 -16.00 14.16 21.19
CA ALA A 38 -15.29 14.70 20.03
C ALA A 38 -13.79 14.34 20.06
N THR A 39 -13.18 14.37 21.25
CA THR A 39 -11.77 13.99 21.46
C THR A 39 -11.52 12.52 21.14
N ASP A 40 -12.43 11.63 21.53
CA ASP A 40 -12.32 10.19 21.22
C ASP A 40 -12.32 9.94 19.70
N CYS A 41 -13.18 10.65 18.97
CA CYS A 41 -13.22 10.56 17.51
C CYS A 41 -11.87 10.95 16.88
N ASP A 42 -11.24 12.02 17.38
CA ASP A 42 -9.94 12.48 16.88
C ASP A 42 -8.80 11.51 17.25
N ILE A 43 -8.85 10.91 18.43
CA ILE A 43 -7.87 9.89 18.87
C ILE A 43 -7.97 8.65 17.99
N VAL A 44 -9.18 8.12 17.80
CA VAL A 44 -9.41 6.93 16.97
C VAL A 44 -8.94 7.17 15.54
N ARG A 45 -9.30 8.31 14.95
CA ARG A 45 -8.85 8.67 13.59
C ARG A 45 -7.32 8.66 13.48
N ARG A 46 -6.63 9.33 14.41
CA ARG A 46 -5.15 9.39 14.42
C ARG A 46 -4.52 8.02 14.63
N ALA A 47 -5.10 7.19 15.50
CA ALA A 47 -4.63 5.82 15.71
C ALA A 47 -4.77 4.98 14.43
N CYS A 48 -5.95 4.99 13.80
CA CYS A 48 -6.20 4.29 12.54
C CYS A 48 -5.27 4.78 11.43
N GLU A 49 -5.07 6.10 11.31
CA GLU A 49 -4.17 6.69 10.34
C GLU A 49 -2.71 6.26 10.55
N SER A 50 -2.24 6.25 11.80
CA SER A 50 -0.89 5.80 12.15
C SER A 50 -0.68 4.32 11.84
N VAL A 51 -1.66 3.47 12.21
CA VAL A 51 -1.59 2.02 11.97
C VAL A 51 -1.59 1.72 10.47
N SER A 52 -2.50 2.33 9.70
CA SER A 52 -2.59 2.09 8.25
C SER A 52 -1.37 2.62 7.49
N THR A 53 -0.82 3.77 7.90
CA THR A 53 0.44 4.30 7.34
C THR A 53 1.60 3.34 7.57
N ARG A 54 1.76 2.84 8.80
CA ARG A 54 2.82 1.90 9.14
C ARG A 54 2.67 0.61 8.33
N ALA A 55 1.44 0.09 8.21
CA ALA A 55 1.17 -1.09 7.40
C ALA A 55 1.56 -0.88 5.93
N ALA A 56 1.20 0.26 5.33
CA ALA A 56 1.58 0.60 3.97
C ALA A 56 3.11 0.66 3.78
N HIS A 57 3.83 1.26 4.74
CA HIS A 57 5.31 1.29 4.70
C HIS A 57 5.93 -0.09 4.83
N MET A 58 5.45 -0.93 5.75
CA MET A 58 5.98 -2.30 5.92
C MET A 58 5.75 -3.14 4.65
N CYS A 59 4.55 -3.10 4.08
CA CYS A 59 4.27 -3.78 2.81
C CYS A 59 5.15 -3.24 1.68
N SER A 60 5.37 -1.93 1.63
CA SER A 60 6.23 -1.31 0.60
C SER A 60 7.68 -1.77 0.70
N ALA A 61 8.21 -1.90 1.92
CA ALA A 61 9.58 -2.36 2.14
C ALA A 61 9.77 -3.81 1.71
N GLY A 62 8.80 -4.68 2.02
CA GLY A 62 8.81 -6.07 1.56
C GLY A 62 8.83 -6.18 0.03
N LEU A 63 7.91 -5.45 -0.64
CA LEU A 63 7.87 -5.45 -2.10
C LEU A 63 9.13 -4.85 -2.73
N ALA A 64 9.64 -3.74 -2.18
CA ALA A 64 10.87 -3.12 -2.65
C ALA A 64 12.07 -4.08 -2.57
N GLY A 65 12.16 -4.86 -1.48
CA GLY A 65 13.18 -5.90 -1.34
C GLY A 65 13.12 -6.94 -2.46
N VAL A 66 11.92 -7.44 -2.79
CA VAL A 66 11.73 -8.39 -3.90
C VAL A 66 12.11 -7.76 -5.24
N ILE A 67 11.62 -6.56 -5.52
CA ILE A 67 11.88 -5.85 -6.78
C ILE A 67 13.37 -5.57 -6.96
N ASN A 68 14.05 -5.04 -5.95
CA ASN A 68 15.48 -4.76 -6.01
C ASN A 68 16.29 -6.04 -6.20
N ARG A 69 15.93 -7.12 -5.50
CA ARG A 69 16.57 -8.43 -5.68
C ARG A 69 16.39 -8.97 -7.10
N MET A 70 15.20 -8.82 -7.68
CA MET A 70 14.93 -9.23 -9.06
C MET A 70 15.76 -8.42 -10.05
N ARG A 71 15.82 -7.09 -9.90
CA ARG A 71 16.64 -6.20 -10.74
C ARG A 71 18.11 -6.62 -10.70
N GLU A 72 18.66 -6.80 -9.50
CA GLU A 72 20.05 -7.22 -9.29
C GLU A 72 20.33 -8.59 -9.91
N SER A 73 19.40 -9.54 -9.77
CA SER A 73 19.56 -10.88 -10.35
C SER A 73 19.57 -10.90 -11.88
N ARG A 74 19.00 -9.87 -12.51
CA ARG A 74 18.97 -9.71 -13.97
C ARG A 74 20.05 -8.78 -14.50
N SER A 75 20.85 -8.17 -13.61
CA SER A 75 21.84 -7.15 -13.95
C SER A 75 21.26 -6.00 -14.78
N GLU A 76 20.03 -5.59 -14.47
CA GLU A 76 19.35 -4.48 -15.16
C GLU A 76 19.64 -3.14 -14.46
N ASP A 77 20.07 -2.14 -15.22
CA ASP A 77 20.23 -0.78 -14.72
C ASP A 77 18.88 -0.15 -14.35
N VAL A 78 17.87 -0.36 -15.22
CA VAL A 78 16.47 0.03 -14.99
C VAL A 78 15.58 -1.17 -15.28
N MET A 79 14.77 -1.59 -14.30
CA MET A 79 13.83 -2.70 -14.46
C MET A 79 12.39 -2.19 -14.62
N ARG A 80 11.72 -2.60 -15.70
CA ARG A 80 10.26 -2.46 -15.84
C ARG A 80 9.56 -3.66 -15.23
N ILE A 81 8.63 -3.43 -14.31
CA ILE A 81 7.88 -4.50 -13.66
C ILE A 81 6.42 -4.14 -13.46
N THR A 82 5.55 -5.14 -13.62
CA THR A 82 4.13 -5.04 -13.30
C THR A 82 3.83 -5.87 -12.06
N VAL A 83 3.14 -5.28 -11.10
CA VAL A 83 2.74 -5.92 -9.84
C VAL A 83 1.22 -6.06 -9.83
N GLY A 84 0.73 -7.29 -9.83
CA GLY A 84 -0.67 -7.59 -9.58
C GLY A 84 -0.99 -7.45 -8.10
N VAL A 85 -2.05 -6.70 -7.76
CA VAL A 85 -2.47 -6.43 -6.37
C VAL A 85 -3.94 -6.77 -6.20
N ASP A 86 -4.27 -7.36 -5.07
CA ASP A 86 -5.64 -7.57 -4.61
C ASP A 86 -5.70 -7.42 -3.08
N GLY A 87 -6.90 -7.21 -2.56
CA GLY A 87 -7.18 -7.06 -1.12
C GLY A 87 -8.04 -5.85 -0.81
N SER A 88 -9.00 -6.04 0.10
CA SER A 88 -9.96 -5.00 0.49
C SER A 88 -9.30 -3.77 1.09
N VAL A 89 -8.23 -3.92 1.89
CA VAL A 89 -7.50 -2.76 2.45
C VAL A 89 -6.88 -1.91 1.34
N TYR A 90 -6.27 -2.55 0.33
CA TYR A 90 -5.68 -1.81 -0.79
C TYR A 90 -6.74 -1.10 -1.63
N LYS A 91 -7.90 -1.74 -1.85
CA LYS A 91 -9.00 -1.23 -2.69
C LYS A 91 -9.85 -0.17 -2.00
N LEU A 92 -10.16 -0.34 -0.70
CA LEU A 92 -11.19 0.42 0.00
C LEU A 92 -10.61 1.44 0.99
N HIS A 93 -9.38 1.27 1.48
CA HIS A 93 -8.82 2.21 2.45
C HIS A 93 -8.41 3.52 1.74
N PRO A 94 -8.88 4.69 2.21
CA PRO A 94 -8.79 5.95 1.47
C PRO A 94 -7.37 6.38 1.11
N SER A 95 -6.39 6.08 1.97
CA SER A 95 -4.99 6.53 1.79
C SER A 95 -3.96 5.41 1.68
N PHE A 96 -4.37 4.13 1.76
CA PHE A 96 -3.39 3.04 1.86
C PHE A 96 -2.63 2.85 0.54
N LYS A 97 -3.35 2.75 -0.57
CA LYS A 97 -2.80 2.58 -1.92
C LYS A 97 -1.79 3.66 -2.27
N GLU A 98 -2.15 4.92 -2.04
CA GLU A 98 -1.28 6.07 -2.33
C GLU A 98 0.02 6.03 -1.50
N ARG A 99 -0.10 5.85 -0.17
CA ARG A 99 1.05 5.77 0.73
C ARG A 99 1.96 4.59 0.39
N PHE A 100 1.37 3.45 0.05
CA PHE A 100 2.08 2.26 -0.39
C PHE A 100 2.85 2.52 -1.69
N HIS A 101 2.21 3.06 -2.73
CA HIS A 101 2.87 3.38 -4.01
C HIS A 101 4.00 4.39 -3.85
N ALA A 102 3.77 5.47 -3.10
CA ALA A 102 4.77 6.49 -2.84
C ALA A 102 6.01 5.89 -2.15
N SER A 103 5.79 5.05 -1.14
CA SER A 103 6.88 4.42 -0.39
C SER A 103 7.63 3.38 -1.23
N VAL A 104 6.95 2.56 -2.04
CA VAL A 104 7.61 1.60 -2.94
C VAL A 104 8.52 2.33 -3.93
N ARG A 105 8.02 3.38 -4.60
CA ARG A 105 8.81 4.15 -5.58
C ARG A 105 10.05 4.79 -4.94
N ARG A 106 9.91 5.33 -3.73
CA ARG A 106 11.06 5.87 -2.98
C ARG A 106 12.13 4.82 -2.68
N LEU A 107 11.72 3.57 -2.43
CA LEU A 107 12.63 2.46 -2.11
C LEU A 107 13.18 1.73 -3.35
N THR A 108 12.69 2.04 -4.55
CA THR A 108 13.04 1.39 -5.81
C THR A 108 13.29 2.41 -6.94
N PRO A 109 14.23 3.37 -6.76
CA PRO A 109 14.42 4.47 -7.72
C PRO A 109 14.84 4.02 -9.12
N SER A 110 15.43 2.84 -9.25
CA SER A 110 15.87 2.25 -10.52
C SER A 110 14.83 1.31 -11.15
N CYS A 111 13.55 1.41 -10.77
CA CYS A 111 12.50 0.54 -11.27
C CYS A 111 11.28 1.34 -11.72
N GLU A 112 10.74 0.98 -12.89
CA GLU A 112 9.46 1.47 -13.39
C GLU A 112 8.37 0.48 -13.04
N ILE A 113 7.49 0.85 -12.10
CA ILE A 113 6.50 -0.06 -11.51
C ILE A 113 5.10 0.31 -11.96
N THR A 114 4.42 -0.64 -12.61
CA THR A 114 2.98 -0.57 -12.91
C THR A 114 2.21 -1.46 -11.94
N PHE A 115 1.26 -0.89 -11.19
CA PHE A 115 0.37 -1.67 -10.34
C PHE A 115 -0.95 -1.95 -11.06
N ILE A 116 -1.37 -3.22 -11.09
CA ILE A 116 -2.65 -3.65 -11.68
C ILE A 116 -3.49 -4.28 -10.59
N GLU A 117 -4.72 -3.80 -10.43
CA GLU A 117 -5.68 -4.38 -9.50
C GLU A 117 -6.38 -5.58 -10.14
N SER A 118 -6.50 -6.68 -9.39
CA SER A 118 -7.29 -7.83 -9.84
C SER A 118 -8.76 -7.62 -9.50
N GLU A 119 -9.64 -7.58 -10.50
CA GLU A 119 -11.10 -7.45 -10.30
C GLU A 119 -11.73 -8.76 -9.81
N GLU A 120 -11.27 -9.91 -10.31
CA GLU A 120 -11.91 -11.23 -10.10
C GLU A 120 -11.12 -12.15 -9.15
N GLY A 121 -10.31 -11.56 -8.27
CA GLY A 121 -9.49 -12.31 -7.32
C GLY A 121 -8.42 -13.17 -8.03
N SER A 122 -8.07 -14.31 -7.44
CA SER A 122 -7.00 -15.19 -7.94
C SER A 122 -7.48 -16.27 -8.93
N GLY A 123 -8.79 -16.39 -9.16
CA GLY A 123 -9.40 -17.51 -9.89
C GLY A 123 -8.87 -17.68 -11.33
N ARG A 124 -8.73 -16.57 -12.07
CA ARG A 124 -8.16 -16.59 -13.44
C ARG A 124 -6.72 -17.09 -13.44
N GLY A 125 -5.91 -16.64 -12.49
CA GLY A 125 -4.52 -17.08 -12.34
C GLY A 125 -4.44 -18.58 -12.00
N ALA A 126 -5.28 -19.04 -11.08
CA ALA A 126 -5.36 -20.45 -10.70
C ALA A 126 -5.73 -21.35 -11.90
N ALA A 127 -6.72 -20.95 -12.71
CA ALA A 127 -7.12 -21.69 -13.90
C ALA A 127 -5.98 -21.80 -14.93
N LEU A 128 -5.23 -20.71 -15.15
CA LEU A 128 -4.06 -20.70 -16.05
C LEU A 128 -2.96 -21.63 -15.55
N VAL A 129 -2.66 -21.62 -14.23
CA VAL A 129 -1.67 -22.54 -13.64
C VAL A 129 -2.10 -23.99 -13.82
N SER A 130 -3.37 -24.31 -13.54
CA SER A 130 -3.92 -25.66 -13.75
C SER A 130 -3.81 -26.12 -15.21
N ALA A 131 -4.13 -25.25 -16.17
CA ALA A 131 -4.01 -25.57 -17.59
C ALA A 131 -2.55 -25.90 -17.98
N VAL A 132 -1.58 -25.11 -17.51
CA VAL A 132 -0.15 -25.34 -17.78
C VAL A 132 0.33 -26.65 -17.12
N ALA A 133 -0.08 -26.92 -15.88
CA ALA A 133 0.27 -28.15 -15.17
C ALA A 133 -0.28 -29.40 -15.87
N CYS A 134 -1.56 -29.38 -16.27
CA CYS A 134 -2.18 -30.47 -17.04
C CYS A 134 -1.44 -30.71 -18.35
N LYS A 135 -1.08 -29.65 -19.08
CA LYS A 135 -0.32 -29.77 -20.34
C LYS A 135 1.04 -30.43 -20.10
N LYS A 136 1.77 -30.03 -19.05
CA LYS A 136 3.07 -30.63 -18.71
C LYS A 136 2.95 -32.09 -18.29
N ALA A 137 1.96 -32.44 -17.47
CA ALA A 137 1.72 -33.82 -17.06
C ALA A 137 1.45 -34.74 -18.26
N CYS A 138 0.66 -34.26 -19.24
CA CYS A 138 0.41 -35.01 -20.47
C CYS A 138 1.68 -35.19 -21.32
N MET A 139 2.55 -34.18 -21.39
CA MET A 139 3.81 -34.25 -22.16
C MET A 139 4.90 -35.11 -21.50
N LEU A 140 4.89 -35.28 -20.17
CA LEU A 140 5.86 -36.11 -19.42
C LEU A 140 5.44 -37.59 -19.30
N GLY A 141 4.19 -37.90 -19.65
CA GLY A 141 3.68 -39.28 -19.73
C GLY A 141 3.89 -39.94 -21.10
N GLN A 142 4.66 -39.31 -21.99
CA GLN A 142 5.12 -39.81 -23.29
C GLN A 142 6.63 -39.93 -23.28
#